data_AF-A0A6A8LXD4-F1
#
_entry.id   AF-A0A6A8LXD4-F1
#
_cell.length_a   1.000
_cell.length_b   1.000
_cell.length_c   1.000
_cell.angle_alpha   90.00
_cell.angle_beta   90.00
_cell.angle_gamma   90.00
#
_symmetry.space_group_name_H-M   'P 1'
#
loop_
_entity.id
_entity.type
_entity.pdbx_description
1 polymer ?
#
loop_
_entity_poly.entity_id
_entity_poly.type
_entity_poly.pdbx_seq_one_letter_code
_entity_poly.pdbx_strand_id
1 'polypeptide(L)'
;ENEKTKKQIADLKKEIKETEARIEKRNEILKKRVRSLQENGGSQGYIDVLLGATSFGDFISRATAVSSIVDADKDLIKQQEQDKAKLE
;
A
#
# COMPACT_ATOMS: atom_id res chain seq x y z
N GLU A 1 22.26 -32.94 13.43
CA GLU A 1 21.19 -32.00 13.85
C GLU A 1 21.66 -30.57 14.01
N ASN A 2 22.74 -30.29 14.74
CA ASN A 2 23.25 -28.93 14.97
C ASN A 2 23.46 -28.07 13.70
N GLU A 3 24.02 -28.64 12.62
CA GLU A 3 24.23 -27.91 11.36
C GLU A 3 22.93 -27.57 10.61
N LYS A 4 21.91 -28.45 10.71
CA LYS A 4 20.59 -28.21 10.12
C LYS A 4 19.90 -27.04 10.82
N THR A 5 19.95 -27.01 12.14
CA THR A 5 19.40 -25.92 12.96
C THR A 5 20.12 -24.59 12.70
N LYS A 6 21.45 -24.59 12.60
CA LYS A 6 22.22 -23.38 12.24
C LYS A 6 21.84 -22.84 10.87
N LYS A 7 21.65 -23.71 9.88
CA LYS A 7 21.21 -23.32 8.54
C LYS A 7 19.81 -22.71 8.57
N GLN A 8 18.86 -23.34 9.26
CA GLN A 8 17.51 -22.81 9.44
C GLN A 8 17.50 -21.43 10.13
N ILE A 9 18.35 -21.22 11.14
CA ILE A 9 18.49 -19.90 11.78
C ILE A 9 19.02 -18.86 10.80
N ALA A 10 19.99 -19.21 9.97
CA ALA A 10 20.54 -18.30 8.97
C ALA A 10 19.50 -17.92 7.90
N ASP A 11 18.73 -18.90 7.42
CA ASP A 11 17.66 -18.70 6.44
C ASP A 11 16.55 -17.81 7.03
N LEU A 12 16.09 -18.09 8.25
CA LEU A 12 15.08 -17.27 8.95
C LEU A 12 15.56 -15.82 9.16
N LYS A 13 16.82 -15.62 9.57
CA LYS A 13 17.40 -14.27 9.71
C LYS A 13 17.44 -13.51 8.39
N LYS A 14 17.68 -14.21 7.28
CA LYS A 14 17.65 -13.62 5.94
C LYS A 14 16.22 -13.21 5.56
N GLU A 15 15.25 -14.10 5.77
CA GLU A 15 13.83 -13.81 5.50
C GLU A 15 13.29 -12.65 6.34
N ILE A 16 13.70 -12.54 7.60
CA ILE A 16 13.37 -11.40 8.48
C ILE A 16 13.89 -10.10 7.85
N LYS A 17 15.18 -10.04 7.52
CA LYS A 17 15.78 -8.83 6.91
C LYS A 17 15.11 -8.44 5.59
N GLU A 18 14.79 -9.41 4.74
CA GLU A 18 14.07 -9.16 3.50
C GLU A 18 12.65 -8.63 3.76
N THR A 19 11.98 -9.14 4.79
CA THR A 19 10.65 -8.70 5.20
C THR A 19 10.68 -7.27 5.77
N GLU A 20 11.63 -6.96 6.64
CA GLU A 20 11.87 -5.60 7.17
C GLU A 20 12.13 -4.59 6.05
N ALA A 21 13.00 -4.94 5.09
CA ALA A 21 13.28 -4.08 3.94
C ALA A 21 12.04 -3.85 3.05
N ARG A 22 11.18 -4.86 2.86
CA ARG A 22 9.91 -4.69 2.16
C ARG A 22 8.94 -3.76 2.91
N ILE A 23 8.85 -3.91 4.24
CA ILE A 23 8.03 -3.06 5.10
C ILE A 23 8.48 -1.61 5.01
N GLU A 24 9.77 -1.34 5.09
CA GLU A 24 10.31 0.01 5.03
C GLU A 24 10.06 0.65 3.66
N LYS A 25 10.32 -0.08 2.57
CA LYS A 25 10.03 0.38 1.21
C LYS A 25 8.55 0.70 1.01
N ARG A 26 7.64 -0.17 1.48
CA ARG A 26 6.19 0.10 1.39
C ARG A 26 5.77 1.27 2.26
N ASN A 27 6.36 1.44 3.44
CA ASN A 27 6.08 2.57 4.32
C ASN A 27 6.37 3.92 3.64
N GLU A 28 7.49 4.03 2.92
CA GLU A 28 7.82 5.23 2.16
C GLU A 28 6.84 5.50 1.01
N ILE A 29 6.36 4.45 0.33
CA ILE A 29 5.32 4.58 -0.70
C ILE A 29 4.01 5.08 -0.07
N LEU A 30 3.57 4.47 1.04
CA LEU A 30 2.35 4.86 1.74
C LEU A 30 2.43 6.31 2.24
N LYS A 31 3.56 6.75 2.79
CA LYS A 31 3.77 8.16 3.19
C LYS A 31 3.60 9.12 2.01
N LYS A 32 4.20 8.81 0.86
CA LYS A 32 4.06 9.64 -0.35
C LYS A 32 2.62 9.71 -0.82
N ARG A 33 1.90 8.58 -0.80
CA ARG A 33 0.48 8.53 -1.18
C ARG A 33 -0.40 9.35 -0.24
N VAL A 34 -0.20 9.23 1.07
CA VAL A 34 -0.92 10.04 2.08
C VAL A 34 -0.63 11.53 1.92
N ARG A 35 0.64 11.91 1.70
CA ARG A 35 0.99 13.31 1.44
C ARG A 35 0.31 13.83 0.16
N SER A 36 0.36 13.07 -0.94
CA SER A 36 -0.30 13.45 -2.18
C SER A 36 -1.81 13.57 -2.02
N LEU A 37 -2.43 12.67 -1.25
CA LEU A 37 -3.86 12.76 -0.92
C LEU A 37 -4.18 14.06 -0.16
N GLN A 38 -3.36 14.43 0.82
CA GLN A 38 -3.54 15.69 1.56
C GLN A 38 -3.34 16.93 0.68
N GLU A 39 -2.30 16.94 -0.14
CA GLU A 39 -2.01 18.03 -1.09
C GLU A 39 -3.15 18.22 -2.11
N ASN A 40 -3.80 17.13 -2.51
CA ASN A 40 -4.92 17.15 -3.43
C ASN A 40 -6.29 17.41 -2.75
N GLY A 41 -6.33 17.87 -1.49
CA GLY A 41 -7.58 18.21 -0.81
C GLY A 41 -8.30 17.04 -0.14
N GLY A 42 -7.63 15.91 0.04
CA GLY A 42 -8.16 14.74 0.74
C GLY A 42 -9.38 14.13 0.05
N SER A 43 -10.38 13.75 0.84
CA SER A 43 -11.65 13.22 0.33
C SER A 43 -12.43 14.25 -0.49
N GLN A 44 -12.30 15.54 -0.18
CA GLN A 44 -12.94 16.60 -0.95
C GLN A 44 -12.40 16.67 -2.37
N GLY A 45 -11.09 16.51 -2.56
CA GLY A 45 -10.48 16.49 -3.89
C GLY A 45 -11.03 15.39 -4.81
N TYR A 46 -11.30 14.20 -4.28
CA TYR A 46 -11.95 13.15 -5.06
C TYR A 46 -13.40 13.49 -5.40
N ILE A 47 -14.14 14.10 -4.48
CA ILE A 47 -15.50 14.58 -4.74
C ILE A 47 -15.47 15.64 -5.86
N ASP A 48 -14.54 16.58 -5.81
CA ASP A 48 -14.39 17.64 -6.82
C ASP A 48 -14.05 17.07 -8.21
N VAL A 49 -13.18 16.04 -8.27
CA VAL A 49 -12.86 15.34 -9.53
C VAL A 49 -14.10 14.69 -10.15
N LEU A 50 -14.96 14.09 -9.32
CA LEU A 50 -16.20 13.44 -9.78
C LEU A 50 -17.24 14.48 -10.20
N LEU A 51 -17.42 15.55 -9.44
CA LEU A 51 -18.36 16.63 -9.73
C LEU A 51 -17.92 17.51 -10.91
N GLY A 52 -16.63 17.51 -11.25
CA GLY A 52 -16.09 18.14 -12.45
C GLY A 52 -16.30 17.35 -13.76
N ALA A 53 -17.06 16.24 -13.72
CA ALA A 53 -17.36 15.46 -14.92
C ALA A 53 -18.25 16.22 -15.91
N THR A 54 -17.95 16.10 -17.20
CA THR A 54 -18.65 16.81 -18.28
C THR A 54 -19.87 16.06 -18.82
N SER A 55 -19.98 14.77 -18.52
CA SER A 55 -21.08 13.90 -18.93
C SER A 55 -21.21 12.72 -17.97
N PHE A 56 -22.33 11.99 -18.04
CA PHE A 56 -22.51 10.78 -17.24
C PHE A 56 -21.46 9.70 -17.55
N GLY A 57 -21.03 9.56 -18.82
CA GLY A 57 -19.96 8.63 -19.19
C GLY A 57 -18.62 9.00 -18.55
N ASP A 58 -18.26 10.29 -18.60
CA ASP A 58 -17.04 10.83 -17.96
C ASP A 58 -17.07 10.63 -16.44
N PHE A 59 -18.22 10.83 -15.80
CA PHE A 59 -18.41 10.57 -14.38
C PHE A 59 -18.12 9.11 -14.02
N ILE A 60 -18.69 8.15 -14.77
CA ILE A 60 -18.48 6.72 -14.52
C ILE A 60 -17.01 6.36 -14.70
N SER A 61 -16.35 6.83 -15.76
CA SER A 61 -14.92 6.60 -15.98
C SER A 61 -14.06 7.11 -14.81
N ARG A 62 -14.34 8.33 -14.31
CA ARG A 62 -13.64 8.90 -13.16
C ARG A 62 -13.91 8.13 -11.88
N ALA A 63 -15.16 7.73 -11.63
CA ALA A 63 -15.54 6.93 -10.48
C ALA A 63 -14.80 5.58 -10.46
N THR A 64 -14.72 4.89 -11.61
CA THR A 64 -13.95 3.65 -11.72
C THR A 64 -12.45 3.86 -11.48
N ALA A 65 -11.88 4.95 -12.02
CA ALA A 65 -10.48 5.27 -11.80
C ALA A 65 -10.18 5.55 -10.31
N VAL A 66 -11.00 6.38 -9.65
CA VAL A 66 -10.88 6.68 -8.22
C VAL A 66 -11.03 5.40 -7.39
N SER A 67 -12.02 4.55 -7.69
CA SER A 67 -12.20 3.28 -6.99
C SER A 67 -10.95 2.40 -7.11
N SER A 68 -10.40 2.28 -8.32
CA SER A 68 -9.20 1.47 -8.57
C SER A 68 -7.98 1.95 -7.77
N ILE A 69 -7.81 3.27 -7.62
CA ILE A 69 -6.74 3.86 -6.81
C ILE A 69 -6.94 3.51 -5.33
N VAL A 70 -8.16 3.71 -4.83
CA VAL A 70 -8.50 3.45 -3.42
C VAL A 70 -8.34 1.97 -3.08
N ASP A 71 -8.74 1.06 -3.98
CA ASP A 71 -8.61 -0.37 -3.76
C ASP A 71 -7.13 -0.80 -3.76
N ALA A 72 -6.31 -0.27 -4.67
CA ALA A 72 -4.87 -0.49 -4.65
C ALA A 72 -4.22 0.02 -3.34
N ASP A 73 -4.67 1.16 -2.81
CA ASP A 73 -4.18 1.70 -1.54
C ASP A 73 -4.54 0.79 -0.35
N LYS A 74 -5.78 0.28 -0.33
CA LYS A 74 -6.21 -0.70 0.69
C LYS A 74 -5.38 -1.97 0.64
N ASP A 75 -5.13 -2.49 -0.56
CA ASP A 75 -4.31 -3.70 -0.73
C ASP A 75 -2.89 -3.49 -0.24
N LEU A 76 -2.29 -2.32 -0.50
CA LEU A 76 -0.95 -1.99 0.02
C LEU A 76 -0.92 -1.93 1.55
N ILE A 77 -1.95 -1.35 2.18
CA ILE A 77 -2.07 -1.29 3.64
C ILE A 77 -2.21 -2.70 4.21
N LYS A 78 -3.08 -3.52 3.63
CA LYS A 78 -3.29 -4.90 4.06
C LYS A 78 -2.03 -5.74 3.95
N GLN A 79 -1.28 -5.63 2.86
CA GLN A 79 0.01 -6.30 2.70
C GLN A 79 1.04 -5.83 3.74
N GLN A 80 1.03 -4.53 4.07
CA GLN A 80 1.91 -3.97 5.09
C GLN A 80 1.59 -4.51 6.48
N GLU A 81 0.31 -4.59 6.85
CA GLU A 81 -0.14 -5.16 8.11
C GLU A 81 0.22 -6.65 8.21
N GLN A 82 0.02 -7.41 7.13
CA GLN A 82 0.39 -8.82 7.06
C GLN A 82 1.90 -9.03 7.20
N ASP A 83 2.73 -8.22 6.56
CA ASP A 83 4.19 -8.37 6.69
C ASP A 83 4.67 -7.93 8.08
N LYS A 84 4.04 -6.94 8.72
CA LYS A 84 4.32 -6.59 10.13
C LYS A 84 3.94 -7.72 11.08
N ALA A 85 2.77 -8.33 10.91
CA ALA A 85 2.30 -9.44 11.74
C ALA A 85 3.17 -10.71 11.61
N LYS A 86 3.94 -10.87 10.52
CA LYS A 86 4.91 -11.96 10.39
C LYS A 86 6.20 -11.74 11.20
N LEU A 87 6.47 -10.50 11.62
CA LEU A 87 7.65 -10.13 12.41
C LEU A 87 7.35 -10.04 13.91
N GLU A 88 6.08 -9.98 14.29
CA GLU A 88 5.59 -10.12 15.68
C GLU A 88 5.57 -11.59 16.12
#